data_AF-A0A958HIP4-F1
#
_entry.id   AF-A0A958HIP4-F1
#
_cell.length_a   1.000
_cell.length_b   1.000
_cell.length_c   1.000
_cell.angle_alpha   90.00
_cell.angle_beta   90.00
_cell.angle_gamma   90.00
#
_symmetry.space_group_name_H-M   'P 1'
#
loop_
_entity.id
_entity.type
_entity.pdbx_description
1 polymer ?
#
loop_
_entity_poly.entity_id
_entity_poly.type
_entity_poly.pdbx_seq_one_letter_code
_entity_poly.pdbx_strand_id
1 'polypeptide(L)'
;MMTALPITQMTLFKHGVGFFQRAGRVDGERVDLTFPAEAMNDVLKSLTILDDGGGQVLGVEYPTPQTLAQRLEGCTVQLGSETALYDLLVSLRGRRVQVLLDQREYLVGQLVGVDRPPKRK
;
A
#
# COMPACT_ATOMS: atom_id res chain seq x y z
N MET A 1 15.61 8.73 17.02
CA MET A 1 16.56 7.70 16.57
C MET A 1 15.80 6.40 16.51
N MET A 2 15.98 5.59 15.47
CA MET A 2 15.33 4.27 15.39
C MET A 2 15.99 3.34 16.40
N THR A 3 15.32 3.09 17.52
CA THR A 3 15.83 2.21 18.57
C THR A 3 15.67 0.76 18.13
N ALA A 4 16.70 0.22 17.49
CA ALA A 4 16.69 -1.17 17.04
C ALA A 4 16.85 -2.11 18.24
N LEU A 5 15.82 -2.90 18.55
CA LEU A 5 15.90 -3.94 19.57
C LEU A 5 16.75 -5.11 19.07
N PRO A 6 17.92 -5.41 19.69
CA PRO A 6 18.76 -6.53 19.28
C PRO A 6 18.10 -7.86 19.62
N ILE A 7 18.43 -8.91 18.86
CA ILE A 7 18.06 -10.28 19.21
C ILE A 7 18.93 -10.72 20.39
N THR A 8 18.31 -11.10 21.51
CA THR A 8 19.00 -11.59 22.71
C THR A 8 18.93 -13.10 22.87
N GLN A 9 17.94 -13.75 22.27
CA GLN A 9 17.79 -15.21 22.28
C GLN A 9 17.18 -15.70 20.96
N MET A 10 17.65 -16.85 20.50
CA MET A 10 17.11 -17.54 19.34
C MET A 10 17.03 -19.05 19.62
N THR A 11 15.87 -19.65 19.35
CA THR A 11 15.66 -21.10 19.41
C THR A 11 15.19 -21.59 18.06
N LEU A 12 15.88 -22.56 17.47
CA LEU A 12 15.49 -23.18 16.19
C LEU A 12 14.95 -24.58 16.43
N PHE A 13 13.75 -24.86 15.93
CA PHE A 13 13.09 -26.14 16.06
C PHE A 13 13.32 -27.01 14.82
N LYS A 14 13.37 -28.34 15.00
CA LYS A 14 13.61 -29.31 13.92
C LYS A 14 12.55 -29.28 12.80
N HIS A 15 11.36 -28.76 13.09
CA HIS A 15 10.26 -28.59 12.13
C HIS A 15 10.32 -27.26 11.35
N GLY A 16 11.46 -26.55 11.38
CA GLY A 16 11.67 -25.36 10.55
C GLY A 16 11.08 -24.06 11.09
N VAL A 17 10.73 -24.00 12.39
CA VAL A 17 10.26 -22.76 13.05
C VAL A 17 11.39 -22.18 13.88
N GLY A 18 11.53 -20.85 13.89
CA GLY A 18 12.43 -20.11 14.76
C GLY A 18 11.65 -19.27 15.77
N PHE A 19 12.07 -19.29 17.03
CA PHE A 19 11.63 -18.37 18.07
C PHE A 19 12.73 -17.34 18.32
N PHE A 20 12.36 -16.06 18.29
CA PHE A 20 13.28 -14.94 18.42
C PHE A 20 12.84 -14.02 19.55
N GLN A 21 13.72 -13.78 20.50
CA GLN A 21 13.53 -12.76 21.53
C GLN A 21 14.36 -11.55 21.17
N ARG A 22 13.73 -10.38 21.15
CA ARG A 22 14.39 -9.09 21.05
C ARG A 22 14.16 -8.31 22.33
N ALA A 23 15.22 -7.80 22.94
CA ALA A 23 15.13 -7.08 24.20
C ALA A 23 16.17 -5.96 24.27
N GLY A 24 15.78 -4.86 24.90
CA GLY A 24 16.61 -3.67 25.02
C GLY A 24 15.80 -2.51 25.59
N ARG A 25 16.50 -1.45 25.98
CA ARG A 25 15.87 -0.21 26.43
C ARG A 25 15.31 0.56 25.23
N VAL A 26 14.07 1.02 25.35
CA VAL A 26 13.41 1.86 24.36
C VAL A 26 13.24 3.25 24.95
N ASP A 27 14.01 4.21 24.46
CA ASP A 27 13.82 5.62 24.79
C ASP A 27 12.96 6.25 23.67
N GLY A 28 11.63 6.21 23.81
CA GLY A 28 10.68 6.76 22.84
C GLY A 28 9.29 6.11 22.86
N GLU A 29 8.43 6.53 21.94
CA GLU A 29 7.02 6.09 21.85
C GLU A 29 6.78 4.98 20.82
N ARG A 30 7.78 4.69 19.97
CA ARG A 30 7.64 3.76 18.84
C ARG A 30 8.87 2.88 18.65
N VAL A 31 8.62 1.61 18.36
CA VAL A 31 9.61 0.63 17.92
C VAL A 31 9.14 0.03 16.62
N ASP A 32 10.00 0.05 15.61
CA ASP A 32 9.71 -0.60 14.33
C ASP A 32 10.42 -1.95 14.26
N LEU A 33 9.68 -2.99 13.89
CA LEU A 33 10.20 -4.33 13.61
C LEU A 33 9.90 -4.70 12.16
N THR A 34 10.91 -5.20 11.45
CA THR A 34 10.77 -5.57 10.03
C THR A 34 10.76 -7.09 9.87
N PHE A 35 9.80 -7.58 9.10
CA PHE A 35 9.63 -9.00 8.79
C PHE A 35 9.39 -9.18 7.28
N PRO A 36 9.73 -10.34 6.72
CA PRO A 36 9.25 -10.73 5.40
C PRO A 36 7.72 -10.74 5.34
N ALA A 37 7.14 -10.33 4.21
CA ALA A 37 5.69 -10.19 4.07
C ALA A 37 4.97 -11.54 4.26
N GLU A 38 5.56 -12.61 3.75
CA GLU A 38 5.10 -13.98 3.86
C GLU A 38 5.04 -14.50 5.31
N ALA A 39 5.86 -13.93 6.21
CA ALA A 39 5.91 -14.32 7.61
C ALA A 39 4.91 -13.53 8.49
N MET A 40 4.27 -12.49 7.95
CA MET A 40 3.44 -11.57 8.75
C MET A 40 2.29 -12.28 9.47
N ASN A 41 1.67 -13.29 8.83
CA ASN A 41 0.58 -14.06 9.44
C ASN A 41 1.04 -14.79 10.72
N ASP A 42 2.20 -15.44 10.66
CA ASP A 42 2.76 -16.17 11.80
C ASP A 42 3.26 -15.22 12.89
N VAL A 43 3.83 -14.08 12.51
CA VAL A 43 4.20 -13.00 13.44
C VAL A 43 2.98 -12.52 14.21
N LEU A 44 1.89 -12.14 13.52
CA LEU A 44 0.68 -11.63 14.18
C LEU A 44 0.03 -12.65 15.11
N LYS A 45 0.14 -13.96 14.80
CA LYS A 45 -0.40 -15.04 15.64
C LYS A 45 0.43 -15.32 16.89
N SER A 46 1.72 -14.99 16.90
CA SER A 46 2.67 -15.42 17.93
C SER A 46 3.42 -14.28 18.62
N LEU A 47 3.28 -13.03 18.14
CA LEU A 47 3.94 -11.86 18.70
C LEU A 47 3.47 -11.62 20.14
N THR A 48 4.43 -11.61 21.05
CA THR A 48 4.23 -11.23 22.46
C THR A 48 5.14 -10.06 22.75
N ILE A 49 4.59 -9.00 23.33
CA ILE A 49 5.33 -7.80 23.73
C ILE A 49 5.20 -7.67 25.25
N LEU A 50 6.34 -7.52 25.93
CA LEU A 50 6.41 -7.34 27.37
C LEU A 50 7.14 -6.03 27.65
N ASP A 51 6.58 -5.22 28.53
CA ASP A 51 7.28 -4.10 29.14
C ASP A 51 7.59 -4.44 30.60
N ASP A 52 8.87 -4.35 30.96
CA ASP A 52 9.37 -4.50 32.34
C ASP A 52 10.00 -3.18 32.83
N GLY A 53 9.79 -2.09 32.08
CA GLY A 53 10.40 -0.77 32.30
C GLY A 53 9.48 0.25 32.96
N GLY A 54 8.23 -0.13 33.26
CA GLY A 54 7.20 0.77 33.79
C GLY A 54 6.48 1.60 32.72
N GLY A 55 6.68 1.25 31.45
CA GLY A 55 5.93 1.77 30.31
C GLY A 55 4.66 0.98 30.04
N GLN A 56 4.05 1.24 28.88
CA GLN A 56 2.87 0.50 28.42
C GLN A 56 2.85 0.38 26.90
N VAL A 57 2.34 -0.75 26.41
CA VAL A 57 2.12 -0.99 24.99
C VAL A 57 0.69 -0.59 24.62
N LEU A 58 0.54 0.45 23.82
CA LEU A 58 -0.78 0.96 23.42
C LEU A 58 -1.39 0.24 22.22
N GLY A 59 -0.56 -0.30 21.34
CA GLY A 59 -1.01 -0.99 20.14
C GLY A 59 0.14 -1.38 19.22
N VAL A 60 -0.21 -2.16 18.20
CA VAL A 60 0.71 -2.58 17.14
C VAL A 60 0.11 -2.13 15.82
N GLU A 61 0.88 -1.35 15.08
CA GLU A 61 0.53 -0.93 13.72
C GLU A 61 1.24 -1.84 12.72
N TYR A 62 0.50 -2.37 11.74
CA TYR A 62 1.05 -3.16 10.65
C TYR A 62 0.29 -2.87 9.34
N PRO A 63 0.98 -2.93 8.19
CA PRO A 63 0.31 -2.78 6.90
C PRO A 63 -0.63 -3.96 6.66
N THR A 64 -1.89 -3.68 6.37
CA THR A 64 -2.85 -4.71 5.94
C THR A 64 -2.52 -5.09 4.49
N PRO A 65 -2.27 -6.39 4.18
CA PRO A 65 -2.06 -6.80 2.81
C PRO A 65 -3.34 -6.56 2.00
N GLN A 66 -3.24 -5.73 0.98
CA GLN A 66 -4.32 -5.46 0.03
C GLN A 66 -4.02 -6.15 -1.29
N THR A 67 -5.03 -6.82 -1.87
CA THR A 67 -4.93 -7.35 -3.23
C THR A 67 -4.79 -6.20 -4.24
N LEU A 68 -4.27 -6.48 -5.43
CA LEU A 68 -4.21 -5.48 -6.50
C LEU A 68 -5.61 -4.90 -6.79
N ALA A 69 -6.64 -5.74 -6.79
CA ALA A 69 -8.02 -5.31 -7.00
C ALA A 69 -8.49 -4.31 -5.92
N GLN A 70 -8.26 -4.64 -4.63
CA GLN A 70 -8.59 -3.75 -3.50
C GLN A 70 -7.85 -2.40 -3.58
N ARG A 71 -6.60 -2.41 -4.05
CA ARG A 71 -5.84 -1.17 -4.26
C ARG A 71 -6.42 -0.32 -5.40
N LEU A 72 -6.90 -0.97 -6.46
CA LEU A 72 -7.47 -0.30 -7.63
C LEU A 72 -8.91 0.19 -7.39
N GLU A 73 -9.66 -0.41 -6.48
CA GLU A 73 -11.00 0.08 -6.06
C GLU A 73 -10.95 1.52 -5.53
N GLY A 74 -9.86 1.91 -4.87
CA GLY A 74 -9.64 3.27 -4.40
C GLY A 74 -9.26 4.28 -5.48
N CYS A 75 -8.99 3.83 -6.72
CA CYS A 75 -8.58 4.71 -7.80
C CYS A 75 -9.80 5.31 -8.54
N THR A 76 -9.77 6.63 -8.74
CA THR A 76 -10.80 7.35 -9.52
C THR A 76 -10.80 6.98 -11.01
N VAL A 77 -9.69 6.46 -11.51
CA VAL A 77 -9.53 6.07 -12.92
C VAL A 77 -9.59 4.55 -13.01
N GLN A 78 -10.59 4.05 -13.73
CA GLN A 78 -10.78 2.62 -14.00
C GLN A 78 -10.67 2.41 -15.50
N LEU A 79 -9.70 1.61 -15.94
CA LEU A 79 -9.40 1.38 -17.35
C LEU A 79 -9.85 -0.03 -17.73
N GLY A 80 -10.76 -0.15 -18.70
CA GLY A 80 -11.09 -1.43 -19.32
C GLY A 80 -9.99 -1.88 -20.28
N SER A 81 -9.89 -3.20 -20.52
CA SER A 81 -8.86 -3.77 -21.40
C SER A 81 -9.00 -3.36 -22.87
N GLU A 82 -10.24 -3.21 -23.34
CA GLU A 82 -10.55 -2.90 -24.75
C GLU A 82 -10.76 -1.39 -25.02
N THR A 83 -11.01 -0.61 -23.97
CA THR A 83 -11.47 0.79 -24.07
C THR A 83 -10.68 1.77 -23.20
N ALA A 84 -9.44 1.43 -22.82
CA ALA A 84 -8.65 2.17 -21.84
C ALA A 84 -8.58 3.68 -22.07
N LEU A 85 -8.33 4.15 -23.30
CA LEU A 85 -8.29 5.60 -23.58
C LEU A 85 -9.66 6.26 -23.39
N TYR A 86 -10.72 5.62 -23.85
CA TYR A 86 -12.08 6.14 -23.68
C TYR A 86 -12.44 6.20 -22.19
N ASP A 87 -12.15 5.12 -21.46
CA ASP A 87 -12.46 5.03 -20.03
C ASP A 87 -11.68 6.07 -19.24
N LEU A 88 -10.40 6.29 -19.58
CA LEU A 88 -9.59 7.38 -19.03
C LEU A 88 -10.26 8.74 -19.26
N LEU A 89 -10.67 9.04 -20.49
CA LEU A 89 -11.30 10.32 -20.81
C LEU A 89 -12.64 10.48 -20.06
N VAL A 90 -13.45 9.42 -19.93
CA VAL A 90 -14.66 9.45 -19.11
C VAL A 90 -14.33 9.73 -17.63
N SER A 91 -13.31 9.08 -17.06
CA SER A 91 -12.85 9.32 -15.68
C SER A 91 -12.30 10.73 -15.47
N LEU A 92 -11.86 11.41 -16.52
CA LEU A 92 -11.35 12.78 -16.47
C LEU A 92 -12.43 13.85 -16.68
N ARG A 93 -13.70 13.48 -16.88
CA ARG A 93 -14.80 14.45 -17.05
C ARG A 93 -14.85 15.43 -15.88
N GLY A 94 -14.97 16.72 -16.19
CA GLY A 94 -14.95 17.82 -15.24
C GLY A 94 -13.57 18.34 -14.90
N ARG A 95 -12.48 17.66 -15.30
CA ARG A 95 -11.10 18.12 -15.08
C ARG A 95 -10.64 19.05 -16.20
N ARG A 96 -9.73 19.96 -15.86
CA ARG A 96 -9.02 20.79 -16.83
C ARG A 96 -7.98 19.94 -17.55
N VAL A 97 -8.02 19.92 -18.87
CA VAL A 97 -7.15 19.11 -19.72
C VAL A 97 -6.48 20.01 -20.78
N GLN A 98 -5.35 19.55 -21.28
CA GLN A 98 -4.68 20.11 -22.45
C GLN A 98 -4.60 19.02 -23.50
N VAL A 99 -5.05 19.32 -24.71
CA VAL A 99 -4.95 18.42 -25.87
C VAL A 99 -4.03 19.03 -26.91
N LEU A 100 -3.22 18.19 -27.55
CA LEU A 100 -2.41 18.55 -28.72
C LEU A 100 -3.17 18.08 -29.96
N LEU A 101 -3.52 19.01 -30.82
CA LEU A 101 -4.17 18.74 -32.10
C LEU A 101 -3.12 18.40 -33.17
N ASP A 102 -3.54 17.74 -34.25
CA ASP A 102 -2.67 17.33 -35.36
C ASP A 102 -1.88 18.50 -35.98
N GLN A 103 -2.43 19.71 -35.89
CA GLN A 103 -1.81 20.96 -36.37
C GLN A 103 -0.74 21.51 -35.41
N ARG A 104 -0.36 20.76 -34.37
CA ARG A 104 0.53 21.17 -33.27
C ARG A 104 0.00 22.34 -32.43
N GLU A 105 -1.32 22.52 -32.42
CA GLU A 105 -1.99 23.49 -31.57
C GLU A 105 -2.38 22.87 -30.24
N TYR A 106 -2.22 23.62 -29.17
CA TYR A 106 -2.67 23.22 -27.84
C TYR A 106 -4.01 23.85 -27.51
N LEU A 107 -5.00 23.03 -27.15
CA LEU A 107 -6.28 23.49 -26.62
C LEU A 107 -6.36 23.13 -25.14
N VAL A 108 -6.59 24.14 -24.31
CA VAL A 108 -6.77 24.00 -22.86
C VAL A 108 -8.23 24.28 -22.51
N GLY A 109 -8.87 23.36 -21.79
CA GLY A 109 -10.28 23.49 -21.44
C GLY A 109 -10.72 22.49 -20.38
N GLN A 110 -12.01 22.46 -20.09
CA GLN A 110 -12.61 21.46 -19.20
C GLN A 110 -13.19 20.32 -20.04
N LEU A 111 -12.92 19.08 -19.65
CA LEU A 111 -13.46 17.92 -20.35
C LEU A 111 -14.94 17.72 -19.99
N VAL A 112 -15.86 17.98 -20.92
CA VAL A 112 -17.30 17.87 -20.68
C VAL A 112 -17.85 16.47 -21.01
N GLY A 113 -17.31 15.81 -22.03
CA GLY A 113 -17.75 14.49 -22.49
C GLY A 113 -16.88 13.95 -23.62
N VAL A 114 -17.14 12.72 -24.03
CA VAL A 114 -16.44 12.02 -25.12
C VAL A 114 -17.50 11.44 -26.05
N ASP A 115 -17.50 11.89 -27.30
CA ASP A 115 -18.40 11.33 -28.32
C ASP A 115 -17.72 10.17 -29.05
N ARG A 116 -18.47 9.08 -29.26
CA ARG A 116 -18.04 7.99 -30.14
C ARG A 116 -18.64 8.21 -31.52
N PRO A 117 -17.83 8.26 -32.59
CA PRO A 117 -18.37 8.29 -33.93
C PRO A 117 -19.20 7.01 -34.16
N PRO A 118 -20.33 7.11 -34.89
CA PRO A 118 -21.18 5.95 -35.15
C PRO A 118 -20.38 4.84 -35.84
N LYS A 119 -20.56 3.59 -35.39
CA LYS A 119 -20.00 2.42 -36.08
C LYS A 119 -20.58 2.41 -37.50
N ARG A 120 -19.73 2.60 -38.51
CA ARG A 120 -20.09 2.34 -39.91
C ARG A 120 -20.50 0.87 -40.02
N LYS A 121 -21.73 0.62 -40.48
CA LYS A 121 -22.20 -0.71 -40.87
C LYS A 121 -21.44 -1.22 -42.09
#